data_AF-A0A1Q7C543-F1
#
_entry.id   AF-A0A1Q7C543-F1
#
_cell.length_a   1.000
_cell.length_b   1.000
_cell.length_c   1.000
_cell.angle_alpha   90.00
_cell.angle_beta   90.00
_cell.angle_gamma   90.00
#
_symmetry.space_group_name_H-M   'P 1'
#
loop_
_entity.id
_entity.type
_entity.pdbx_description
1 polymer ?
#
loop_
_entity_poly.entity_id
_entity_poly.type
_entity_poly.pdbx_seq_one_letter_code
_entity_poly.pdbx_strand_id
1 'polypeptide(L)'
;MTKRLGEQVCQAAAAEWGLSVNILRLAWPTPDEAWPAWGAPQQPELRHAADGVLIEATAATDLAAALLAALEHRDGYQLFTISGDRSARLWSTAKARAVLGWTPTFPQP
;
A
#
# COMPACT_ATOMS: atom_id res chain seq x y z
N MET A 1 2.50 3.17 -17.24
CA MET A 1 2.83 4.61 -17.21
C MET A 1 1.80 5.49 -16.53
N THR A 2 0.49 5.23 -16.66
CA THR A 2 -0.57 6.13 -16.18
C THR A 2 -0.51 6.45 -14.67
N LYS A 3 -0.14 5.48 -13.83
CA LYS A 3 -0.03 5.69 -12.37
C LYS A 3 1.07 6.67 -11.99
N ARG A 4 2.25 6.57 -12.61
CA ARG A 4 3.37 7.50 -12.38
C ARG A 4 3.02 8.92 -12.81
N LEU A 5 2.29 9.07 -13.91
CA LEU A 5 1.80 10.39 -14.34
C LEU A 5 0.82 10.97 -13.31
N GLY A 6 -0.12 10.16 -12.79
CA GLY A 6 -1.02 10.58 -11.72
C GLY A 6 -0.28 11.08 -10.48
N GLU A 7 0.79 10.39 -10.07
CA GLU A 7 1.65 10.82 -8.97
C GLU A 7 2.28 12.20 -9.24
N GLN A 8 2.75 12.46 -10.45
CA GLN A 8 3.36 13.74 -10.85
C GLN A 8 2.34 14.87 -10.88
N VAL A 9 1.12 14.58 -11.37
CA VAL A 9 0.00 15.55 -11.35
C VAL A 9 -0.34 15.94 -9.92
N CYS A 10 -0.46 14.97 -9.01
CA CYS A 10 -0.71 15.23 -7.59
C CYS A 10 0.42 16.02 -6.94
N GLN A 11 1.68 15.74 -7.29
CA GLN A 11 2.83 16.49 -6.79
C GLN A 11 2.79 17.96 -7.24
N ALA A 12 2.51 18.22 -8.51
CA ALA A 12 2.35 19.57 -9.04
C ALA A 12 1.17 20.30 -8.37
N ALA A 13 0.05 19.61 -8.17
CA ALA A 13 -1.14 20.16 -7.54
C ALA A 13 -0.91 20.55 -6.07
N ALA A 14 -0.15 19.75 -5.32
CA ALA A 14 0.23 20.09 -3.96
C ALA A 14 1.15 21.32 -3.90
N ALA A 15 2.10 21.43 -4.83
CA ALA A 15 3.03 22.55 -4.90
C ALA A 15 2.36 23.87 -5.34
N GLU A 16 1.50 23.82 -6.35
CA GLU A 16 0.87 25.00 -6.95
C GLU A 16 -0.31 25.51 -6.11
N TRP A 17 -1.12 24.60 -5.57
CA TRP A 17 -2.39 24.96 -4.92
C TRP A 17 -2.41 24.67 -3.41
N GLY A 18 -1.29 24.27 -2.83
CA GLY A 18 -1.20 23.98 -1.39
C GLY A 18 -2.07 22.81 -0.93
N LEU A 19 -2.43 21.90 -1.86
CA LEU A 19 -3.24 20.73 -1.53
C LEU A 19 -2.44 19.73 -0.67
N SER A 20 -3.14 19.03 0.21
CA SER A 20 -2.61 17.82 0.83
C SER A 20 -3.08 16.59 0.06
N VAL A 21 -2.14 15.77 -0.39
CA VAL A 21 -2.39 14.56 -1.18
C VAL A 21 -1.55 13.41 -0.64
N ASN A 22 -2.21 12.31 -0.30
CA ASN A 22 -1.56 11.07 0.12
C ASN A 22 -1.70 10.03 -0.99
N ILE A 23 -0.57 9.64 -1.60
CA ILE A 23 -0.50 8.57 -2.59
C ILE A 23 -0.24 7.24 -1.88
N LEU A 24 -1.12 6.26 -2.08
CA LEU A 24 -0.92 4.89 -1.62
C LEU A 24 -0.55 3.99 -2.80
N ARG A 25 0.67 3.44 -2.78
CA ARG A 25 1.10 2.37 -3.69
C ARG A 25 0.70 1.04 -3.09
N LEU A 26 -0.32 0.42 -3.66
CA LEU A 26 -0.96 -0.79 -3.12
C LEU A 26 -0.33 -2.05 -3.72
N ALA A 27 0.06 -2.99 -2.86
CA ALA A 27 0.43 -4.34 -3.27
C ALA A 27 -0.81 -5.24 -3.26
N TRP A 28 -1.53 -5.27 -4.37
CA TRP A 28 -2.70 -6.12 -4.63
C TRP A 28 -3.68 -6.26 -3.44
N PRO A 29 -4.60 -5.29 -3.25
CA PRO A 29 -5.68 -5.44 -2.27
C PRO A 29 -6.49 -6.71 -2.52
N THR A 30 -6.72 -7.49 -1.48
CA THR A 30 -7.44 -8.76 -1.57
C THR A 30 -8.39 -8.95 -0.39
N PRO A 31 -9.49 -9.70 -0.52
CA PRO A 31 -10.32 -10.06 0.62
C PRO A 31 -9.51 -10.77 1.71
N ASP A 32 -9.87 -10.56 2.97
CA ASP A 32 -9.14 -11.10 4.12
C ASP A 32 -9.05 -12.63 4.06
N GLU A 33 -10.10 -13.30 3.58
CA GLU A 33 -10.17 -14.75 3.39
C GLU A 33 -9.27 -15.30 2.28
N ALA A 34 -8.80 -14.44 1.37
CA ALA A 34 -7.91 -14.81 0.28
C ALA A 34 -6.43 -14.50 0.58
N TRP A 35 -6.15 -13.75 1.63
CA TRP A 35 -4.80 -13.42 2.05
C TRP A 35 -4.03 -14.69 2.48
N PRO A 36 -2.72 -14.84 2.19
CA PRO A 36 -1.78 -13.89 1.58
C PRO A 36 -1.76 -13.92 0.04
N ALA A 37 -2.62 -14.72 -0.57
CA ALA A 37 -2.67 -14.89 -2.02
C ALA A 37 -3.29 -13.65 -2.71
N TRP A 38 -3.01 -13.52 -3.99
CA TRP A 38 -3.53 -12.45 -4.82
C TRP A 38 -4.91 -12.86 -5.33
N GLY A 39 -5.97 -12.46 -4.63
CA GLY A 39 -7.36 -12.80 -4.95
C GLY A 39 -8.19 -11.64 -5.46
N ALA A 40 -9.20 -11.99 -6.28
CA ALA A 40 -10.24 -11.19 -6.92
C ALA A 40 -9.80 -10.28 -8.10
N PRO A 41 -10.35 -10.48 -9.33
CA PRO A 41 -11.41 -11.41 -9.71
C PRO A 41 -10.95 -12.83 -10.10
N GLN A 42 -9.66 -13.17 -9.97
CA GLN A 42 -9.13 -14.52 -10.25
C GLN A 42 -9.16 -15.44 -9.02
N GLN A 43 -8.97 -16.75 -9.23
CA GLN A 43 -8.67 -17.70 -8.15
C GLN A 43 -7.44 -17.21 -7.37
N PRO A 44 -7.48 -17.16 -6.03
CA PRO A 44 -6.35 -16.70 -5.23
C PRO A 44 -5.08 -17.50 -5.54
N GLU A 45 -4.01 -16.80 -5.90
CA GLU A 45 -2.71 -17.41 -6.24
C GLU A 45 -1.58 -16.80 -5.39
N LEU A 46 -0.73 -17.64 -4.81
CA LEU A 46 0.49 -17.18 -4.15
C LEU A 46 1.51 -16.74 -5.20
N ARG A 47 1.98 -15.49 -5.10
CA ARG A 47 3.00 -14.93 -6.00
C ARG A 47 4.36 -14.98 -5.34
N HIS A 48 5.39 -15.30 -6.11
CA HIS A 48 6.78 -15.32 -5.62
C HIS A 48 7.66 -14.42 -6.48
N ALA A 49 8.66 -13.79 -5.85
CA ALA A 49 9.73 -13.08 -6.53
C ALA A 49 10.69 -14.09 -7.19
N ALA A 50 11.61 -13.59 -8.03
CA ALA A 50 12.56 -14.42 -8.75
C ALA A 50 13.48 -15.25 -7.82
N ASP A 51 13.69 -14.80 -6.58
CA ASP A 51 14.46 -15.48 -5.53
C ASP A 51 13.62 -16.38 -4.63
N GLY A 52 12.34 -16.60 -4.97
CA GLY A 52 11.42 -17.47 -4.25
C GLY A 52 10.75 -16.84 -3.02
N VAL A 53 10.97 -15.55 -2.75
CA VAL A 53 10.29 -14.86 -1.64
C VAL A 53 8.81 -14.68 -1.95
N LEU A 54 7.95 -15.01 -1.00
CA LEU A 54 6.51 -14.78 -1.12
C LEU A 54 6.22 -13.27 -1.24
N ILE A 55 5.44 -12.91 -2.26
CA ILE A 55 4.94 -11.57 -2.49
C ILE A 55 3.53 -11.49 -1.90
N GLU A 56 3.44 -11.11 -0.64
CA GLU A 56 2.16 -11.03 0.08
C GLU A 56 1.26 -9.92 -0.51
N ALA A 57 0.00 -10.28 -0.77
CA ALA A 57 -1.06 -9.31 -1.04
C ALA A 57 -1.33 -8.44 0.21
N THR A 58 -2.13 -7.39 0.04
CA THR A 58 -2.61 -6.57 1.16
C THR A 58 -4.03 -6.99 1.53
N ALA A 59 -4.24 -7.46 2.75
CA ALA A 59 -5.57 -7.78 3.26
C ALA A 59 -6.49 -6.56 3.23
N ALA A 60 -7.79 -6.76 3.05
CA ALA A 60 -8.78 -5.70 2.93
C ALA A 60 -8.88 -4.87 4.22
N THR A 61 -8.86 -5.54 5.38
CA THR A 61 -8.84 -4.87 6.68
C THR A 61 -7.61 -3.99 6.86
N ASP A 62 -6.43 -4.48 6.46
CA ASP A 62 -5.19 -3.71 6.54
C ASP A 62 -5.21 -2.49 5.60
N LEU A 63 -5.75 -2.64 4.39
CA LEU A 63 -5.94 -1.52 3.48
C LEU A 63 -6.94 -0.49 4.02
N ALA A 64 -8.05 -0.93 4.61
CA ALA A 64 -9.05 -0.05 5.19
C ALA A 64 -8.42 0.83 6.29
N ALA A 65 -7.61 0.23 7.17
CA ALA A 65 -6.88 0.96 8.19
C ALA A 65 -5.89 1.98 7.59
N ALA A 66 -5.17 1.62 6.52
CA ALA A 66 -4.26 2.54 5.83
C ALA A 66 -5.00 3.73 5.21
N LEU A 67 -6.16 3.48 4.59
CA LEU A 67 -7.00 4.52 4.00
C LEU A 67 -7.51 5.50 5.04
N LEU A 68 -8.01 5.01 6.18
CA LEU A 68 -8.49 5.86 7.27
C LEU A 68 -7.36 6.74 7.84
N ALA A 69 -6.19 6.17 8.11
CA ALA A 69 -5.05 6.94 8.59
C ALA A 69 -4.58 7.99 7.56
N ALA A 70 -4.55 7.63 6.27
CA ALA A 70 -4.20 8.55 5.20
C ALA A 70 -5.26 9.65 5.01
N LEU A 71 -6.54 9.40 5.28
CA LEU A 71 -7.60 10.41 5.21
C LEU A 71 -7.48 11.46 6.30
N GLU A 72 -6.80 11.18 7.41
CA GLU A 72 -6.58 12.14 8.50
C GLU A 72 -5.26 12.92 8.35
N HIS A 73 -4.28 12.35 7.66
CA HIS A 73 -2.96 12.97 7.51
C HIS A 73 -2.95 14.16 6.52
N ARG A 74 -2.41 15.31 6.94
CA ARG A 74 -2.30 16.54 6.13
C ARG A 74 -0.87 17.08 6.14
N ASP A 75 -0.11 16.82 5.07
CA ASP A 75 1.30 17.24 4.97
C ASP A 75 1.76 17.37 3.49
N GLY A 76 1.04 18.18 2.71
CA GLY A 76 1.37 18.40 1.30
C GLY A 76 1.34 17.10 0.50
N TYR A 77 2.40 16.82 -0.27
CA TYR A 77 2.50 15.60 -1.08
C TYR A 77 3.23 14.48 -0.33
N GLN A 78 2.53 13.40 -0.04
CA GLN A 78 3.10 12.21 0.58
C GLN A 78 2.90 10.97 -0.29
N LEU A 79 3.86 10.06 -0.20
CA LEU A 79 3.84 8.76 -0.86
C LEU A 79 4.12 7.66 0.16
N PHE A 80 3.25 6.66 0.18
CA PHE A 80 3.33 5.51 1.08
C PHE A 80 3.22 4.21 0.28
N THR A 81 4.03 3.23 0.65
CA THR A 81 3.85 1.85 0.19
C THR A 81 3.02 1.12 1.22
N ILE A 82 1.93 0.50 0.75
CA ILE A 82 0.99 -0.29 1.55
C ILE A 82 1.05 -1.72 1.03
N SER A 83 1.55 -2.62 1.86
CA SER A 83 1.80 -4.02 1.52
C SER A 83 1.65 -4.90 2.76
N GLY A 84 1.30 -6.18 2.54
CA GLY A 84 1.36 -7.21 3.56
C GLY A 84 2.80 -7.56 4.01
N ASP A 85 3.82 -7.23 3.20
CA ASP A 85 5.22 -7.56 3.46
C ASP A 85 5.76 -6.87 4.73
N ARG A 86 5.71 -7.59 5.85
CA ARG A 86 6.28 -7.14 7.13
C ARG A 86 7.80 -7.17 7.14
N SER A 87 8.40 -8.04 6.34
CA SER A 87 9.85 -8.21 6.30
C SER A 87 10.55 -7.01 5.66
N ALA A 88 9.80 -6.17 4.94
CA ALA A 88 10.29 -5.05 4.15
C ALA A 88 11.34 -5.46 3.10
N ARG A 89 11.40 -6.76 2.76
CA ARG A 89 12.39 -7.31 1.84
C ARG A 89 12.07 -6.95 0.40
N LEU A 90 10.78 -6.94 0.03
CA LEU A 90 10.32 -6.55 -1.29
C LEU A 90 9.91 -5.08 -1.30
N TRP A 91 9.14 -4.67 -0.29
CA TRP A 91 8.63 -3.30 -0.20
C TRP A 91 8.65 -2.77 1.23
N SER A 92 9.37 -1.67 1.44
CA SER A 92 9.38 -1.01 2.74
C SER A 92 8.08 -0.27 3.03
N THR A 93 7.45 -0.61 4.15
CA THR A 93 6.29 0.08 4.74
C THR A 93 6.71 1.04 5.87
N ALA A 94 8.02 1.26 6.08
CA ALA A 94 8.54 1.99 7.22
C ALA A 94 8.00 3.43 7.34
N LYS A 95 7.79 4.11 6.21
CA LYS A 95 7.22 5.47 6.21
C LYS A 95 5.75 5.47 6.64
N ALA A 96 4.96 4.49 6.20
CA ALA A 96 3.56 4.36 6.62
C ALA A 96 3.47 4.13 8.13
N ARG A 97 4.38 3.31 8.68
CA ARG A 97 4.50 3.14 10.14
C ARG A 97 4.87 4.44 10.85
N ALA A 98 5.88 5.16 10.36
CA ALA A 98 6.40 6.35 11.04
C ALA A 98 5.45 7.55 10.98
N VAL A 99 4.71 7.71 9.88
CA VAL A 99 3.92 8.92 9.61
C VAL A 99 2.43 8.69 9.82
N LEU A 100 1.91 7.52 9.42
CA LEU A 100 0.49 7.18 9.53
C LEU A 100 0.19 6.32 10.77
N GLY A 101 1.21 5.87 11.52
CA GLY A 101 1.01 4.90 12.60
C GLY A 101 0.50 3.53 12.11
N TRP A 102 0.63 3.24 10.81
CA TRP A 102 0.04 2.05 10.18
C TRP A 102 1.06 0.92 10.01
N THR A 103 0.64 -0.30 10.34
CA THR A 103 1.37 -1.55 10.05
C THR A 103 0.38 -2.65 9.68
N PRO A 104 0.71 -3.57 8.76
CA PRO A 104 -0.15 -4.71 8.44
C PRO A 104 -0.30 -5.63 9.65
N THR A 105 -1.52 -6.15 9.85
CA THR A 105 -1.93 -6.89 11.06
C THR A 105 -2.20 -8.36 10.81
N PHE A 106 -2.40 -8.78 9.55
CA PHE A 106 -2.72 -10.18 9.20
C PHE A 106 -1.57 -11.15 9.46
N PRO A 107 -1.77 -12.21 10.28
CA PRO A 107 -0.70 -13.04 10.84
C PRO A 107 0.14 -13.68 9.75
N GLN A 108 1.47 -13.82 9.96
CA GLN A 108 2.33 -14.51 8.98
C GLN A 108 1.82 -15.95 8.75
N PRO A 109 1.78 -16.41 7.49
CA PRO A 109 1.40 -17.78 7.16
C PRO A 109 2.38 -18.81 7.72
#